data_AF-A0AAJ2H0V4-F1
#
_entry.id   AF-A0AAJ2H0V4-F1
#
_cell.length_a   1.000
_cell.length_b   1.000
_cell.length_c   1.000
_cell.angle_alpha   90.00
_cell.angle_beta   90.00
_cell.angle_gamma   90.00
#
_symmetry.space_group_name_H-M   'P 1'
#
loop_
_entity.id
_entity.type
_entity.pdbx_description
1 polymer ?
#
loop_
_entity_poly.entity_id
_entity_poly.type
_entity_poly.pdbx_seq_one_letter_code
_entity_poly.pdbx_strand_id
1 'polypeptide(L)'
;LAITPPLLGRISIGRVVEKNGKRLPEKDDQFTITSQIQSKEGWIKHPLDEQLRADAPNGKLRSIPVRMIFNAPDLNLRAEYTLFDRQTGRPICTGNGDTCQRLTDNGIEQHPCPSPDLCPLAKGGQCKPY
;
A
#
# COMPACT_ATOMS: atom_id res chain seq x y z
N LEU A 1 23.84 -4.57 21.59
CA LEU A 1 22.92 -4.83 20.46
C LEU A 1 23.00 -3.61 19.53
N ALA A 2 23.67 -3.71 18.39
CA ALA A 2 23.76 -2.59 17.44
C ALA A 2 22.60 -2.71 16.46
N ILE A 3 21.69 -1.74 16.47
CA ILE A 3 20.60 -1.65 15.51
C ILE A 3 21.12 -0.82 14.35
N THR A 4 21.50 -1.47 13.25
CA THR A 4 21.79 -0.76 12.00
C THR A 4 20.48 -0.14 11.51
N PRO A 5 20.39 1.19 11.40
CA PRO A 5 19.17 1.82 10.91
C PRO A 5 18.93 1.37 9.46
N PRO A 6 17.68 1.04 9.08
CA PRO A 6 17.38 0.64 7.71
C PRO A 6 17.66 1.81 6.76
N LEU A 7 18.25 1.49 5.62
CA LEU A 7 18.38 2.43 4.51
C LEU A 7 17.01 2.59 3.85
N LEU A 8 16.41 3.77 4.04
CA LEU A 8 15.12 4.09 3.48
C LEU A 8 15.27 4.55 2.03
N GLY A 9 14.41 4.01 1.16
CA GLY A 9 14.33 4.36 -0.24
C GLY A 9 12.92 4.75 -0.66
N ARG A 10 12.81 5.23 -1.90
CA ARG A 10 11.57 5.56 -2.59
C ARG A 10 11.54 4.81 -3.91
N ILE A 11 10.38 4.23 -4.23
CA ILE A 11 10.10 3.64 -5.54
C ILE A 11 9.21 4.61 -6.30
N SER A 12 9.58 4.94 -7.53
CA SER A 12 8.78 5.79 -8.41
C SER A 12 8.73 5.24 -9.82
N ILE A 13 7.61 5.44 -10.49
CA ILE A 13 7.45 5.18 -11.93
C ILE A 13 7.01 6.47 -12.60
N GLY A 14 7.68 6.82 -13.71
CA GLY A 14 7.53 8.10 -14.38
C GLY A 14 8.39 9.20 -13.76
N ARG A 15 8.52 10.28 -14.51
CA ARG A 15 9.34 11.44 -14.15
C ARG A 15 8.71 12.74 -14.60
N VAL A 16 9.25 13.87 -14.14
CA VAL A 16 8.85 15.19 -14.60
C VAL A 16 9.92 15.71 -15.55
N VAL A 17 9.50 16.14 -16.74
CA VAL A 17 10.38 16.75 -17.75
C VAL A 17 9.97 18.19 -17.99
N GLU A 18 10.92 19.04 -18.32
CA GLU A 18 10.64 20.43 -18.71
C GLU A 18 10.61 20.53 -20.23
N LYS A 19 9.47 20.96 -20.78
CA LYS A 19 9.27 21.20 -22.22
C LYS A 19 8.66 22.59 -22.38
N ASN A 20 9.34 23.48 -23.12
CA ASN A 20 8.90 24.86 -23.35
C ASN A 20 8.62 25.65 -22.05
N GLY A 21 9.50 25.52 -21.03
CA GLY A 21 9.34 26.19 -19.74
C GLY A 21 8.17 25.67 -18.87
N LYS A 22 7.55 24.55 -19.26
CA LYS A 22 6.49 23.88 -18.47
C LYS A 22 6.97 22.51 -17.99
N ARG A 23 6.72 22.22 -16.72
CA ARG A 23 6.96 20.91 -16.10
C ARG A 23 5.80 19.98 -16.41
N LEU A 24 6.07 18.91 -17.14
CA LEU A 24 5.07 17.93 -17.58
C LEU A 24 5.44 16.53 -17.08
N PRO A 25 4.46 15.71 -16.68
CA PRO A 25 4.72 14.31 -16.35
C PRO A 25 5.04 13.52 -17.63
N GLU A 26 6.01 12.63 -17.53
CA GLU A 26 6.40 11.70 -18.57
C GLU A 26 6.28 10.27 -18.03
N LYS A 27 5.67 9.39 -18.84
CA LYS A 27 5.49 7.99 -18.50
C LYS A 27 6.81 7.25 -18.72
N ASP A 28 7.26 6.51 -17.72
CA ASP A 28 8.37 5.57 -17.85
C ASP A 28 7.83 4.14 -17.91
N ASP A 29 8.51 3.26 -18.63
CA ASP A 29 8.15 1.85 -18.76
C ASP A 29 8.83 0.95 -17.71
N GLN A 30 9.43 1.56 -16.68
CA GLN A 30 10.13 0.89 -15.58
C GLN A 30 10.06 1.76 -14.33
N PHE A 31 10.23 1.15 -13.16
CA PHE A 31 10.40 1.93 -11.94
C PHE A 31 11.87 2.26 -11.68
N THR A 32 12.08 3.22 -10.78
CA THR A 32 13.39 3.63 -10.27
C THR A 32 13.35 3.61 -8.75
N ILE A 33 14.44 3.17 -8.13
CA ILE A 33 14.65 3.24 -6.69
C ILE A 33 15.61 4.38 -6.37
N THR A 34 15.17 5.32 -5.56
CA THR A 34 15.97 6.47 -5.12
C THR A 34 16.08 6.46 -3.61
N SER A 35 17.05 7.17 -3.06
CA SER A 35 16.99 7.56 -1.65
C SER A 35 15.84 8.56 -1.45
N GLN A 36 15.59 8.92 -0.20
CA GLN A 36 14.68 10.03 0.14
C GLN A 36 15.31 11.42 -0.01
N ILE A 37 16.53 11.50 -0.57
CA ILE A 37 17.27 12.76 -0.72
C ILE A 37 17.20 13.20 -2.18
N GLN A 38 16.81 14.45 -2.38
CA GLN A 38 16.84 15.12 -3.67
C GLN A 38 17.97 16.15 -3.69
N SER A 39 18.94 15.99 -4.59
CA SER A 39 19.99 16.95 -4.88
C SER A 39 19.53 17.96 -5.95
N LYS A 40 20.42 18.90 -6.31
CA LYS A 40 20.18 19.85 -7.41
C LYS A 40 20.04 19.14 -8.76
N GLU A 41 20.73 18.02 -8.95
CA GLU A 41 20.67 17.22 -10.17
C GLU A 41 19.47 16.24 -10.20
N GLY A 42 18.76 16.08 -9.08
CA GLY A 42 17.57 15.24 -8.98
C GLY A 42 17.60 14.27 -7.82
N TRP A 43 16.82 13.20 -7.91
CA TRP A 43 16.76 12.18 -6.86
C TRP A 43 18.02 11.32 -6.88
N ILE A 44 18.67 11.17 -5.73
CA ILE A 44 19.88 10.35 -5.61
C ILE A 44 19.49 8.87 -5.71
N LYS A 45 20.20 8.09 -6.53
CA LYS A 45 19.92 6.66 -6.71
C LYS A 45 20.18 5.89 -5.41
N HIS A 46 19.28 4.95 -5.11
CA HIS A 46 19.48 4.02 -4.01
C HIS A 46 20.47 2.92 -4.44
N PRO A 47 21.35 2.41 -3.56
CA PRO A 47 22.26 1.31 -3.93
C PRO A 47 21.57 0.08 -4.52
N LEU A 48 20.36 -0.23 -4.05
CA LEU A 48 19.54 -1.32 -4.59
C LEU A 48 19.07 -1.10 -6.05
N ASP A 49 19.00 0.14 -6.55
CA ASP A 49 18.60 0.39 -7.94
C ASP A 49 19.60 -0.24 -8.91
N GLU A 50 20.89 -0.08 -8.64
CA GLU A 50 21.96 -0.67 -9.48
C GLU A 50 22.02 -2.19 -9.31
N GLN A 51 21.95 -2.68 -8.06
CA GLN A 51 21.98 -4.12 -7.77
C GLN A 51 20.83 -4.87 -8.46
N LEU A 52 19.60 -4.38 -8.32
CA LEU A 52 18.44 -5.04 -8.94
C LEU A 52 18.45 -4.91 -10.46
N ARG A 53 19.07 -3.87 -11.03
CA ARG A 53 19.19 -3.72 -12.49
C ARG A 53 20.15 -4.71 -13.10
N ALA A 54 21.22 -5.06 -12.40
CA ALA A 54 22.17 -6.07 -12.85
C ALA A 54 21.49 -7.42 -13.09
N ASP A 55 20.50 -7.76 -12.25
CA ASP A 55 19.74 -9.01 -12.34
C ASP A 55 18.49 -8.91 -13.24
N ALA A 56 18.13 -7.70 -13.69
CA ALA A 56 16.92 -7.48 -14.45
C ALA A 56 17.12 -7.77 -15.96
N PRO A 57 16.17 -8.47 -16.61
CA PRO A 57 16.18 -8.64 -18.07
C PRO A 57 16.20 -7.27 -18.76
N ASN A 58 17.22 -7.04 -19.60
CA ASN A 58 17.44 -5.77 -20.32
C ASN A 58 17.69 -4.54 -19.41
N GLY A 59 18.08 -4.72 -18.14
CA GLY A 59 18.40 -3.64 -17.20
C GLY A 59 17.20 -2.79 -16.76
N LYS A 60 15.98 -3.24 -17.05
CA LYS A 60 14.73 -2.53 -16.72
C LYS A 60 14.06 -3.12 -15.49
N LEU A 61 13.85 -2.30 -14.48
CA LEU A 61 13.16 -2.72 -13.26
C LEU A 61 11.64 -2.76 -13.48
N ARG A 62 11.08 -3.98 -13.49
CA ARG A 62 9.63 -4.25 -13.63
C ARG A 62 9.05 -5.03 -12.46
N SER A 63 9.90 -5.64 -11.64
CA SER A 63 9.50 -6.37 -10.43
C SER A 63 10.45 -6.01 -9.30
N ILE A 64 9.93 -5.90 -8.08
CA ILE A 64 10.73 -5.67 -6.87
C ILE A 64 10.55 -6.86 -5.92
N PRO A 65 11.64 -7.48 -5.46
CA PRO A 65 11.54 -8.49 -4.43
C PRO A 65 11.10 -7.84 -3.11
N VAL A 66 10.03 -8.34 -2.53
CA VAL A 66 9.53 -7.90 -1.21
C VAL A 66 9.78 -9.03 -0.22
N ARG A 67 10.47 -8.72 0.89
CA ARG A 67 10.64 -9.65 2.01
C ARG A 67 9.61 -9.33 3.08
N MET A 68 8.73 -10.30 3.35
CA MET A 68 7.78 -10.23 4.46
C MET A 68 8.46 -10.70 5.75
N ILE A 69 8.01 -10.21 6.90
CA ILE A 69 8.62 -10.52 8.22
C ILE A 69 8.19 -11.91 8.69
N PHE A 70 6.93 -12.27 8.43
CA PHE A 70 6.36 -13.56 8.79
C PHE A 70 6.15 -14.44 7.55
N ASN A 71 6.14 -15.75 7.76
CA ASN A 71 5.92 -16.75 6.71
C ASN A 71 4.45 -16.94 6.32
N ALA A 72 3.51 -16.29 7.02
CA ALA A 72 2.07 -16.35 6.75
C ALA A 72 1.55 -14.97 6.31
N PRO A 73 0.82 -14.83 5.18
CA PRO A 73 0.35 -13.54 4.66
C PRO A 73 -0.51 -12.74 5.66
N ASP A 74 -1.38 -13.42 6.40
CA ASP A 74 -2.27 -12.87 7.44
C ASP A 74 -1.52 -12.24 8.63
N LEU A 75 -0.27 -12.66 8.87
CA LEU A 75 0.58 -12.06 9.89
C LEU A 75 1.27 -10.78 9.41
N ASN A 76 1.33 -10.55 8.10
CA ASN A 76 1.98 -9.37 7.52
C ASN A 76 1.01 -8.35 6.94
N LEU A 77 -0.14 -8.81 6.45
CA LEU A 77 -1.16 -8.01 5.78
C LEU A 77 -2.46 -8.20 6.54
N ARG A 78 -2.94 -7.15 7.20
CA ARG A 78 -4.22 -7.14 7.88
C ARG A 78 -5.12 -6.10 7.26
N ALA A 79 -6.31 -6.54 6.86
CA ALA A 79 -7.37 -5.70 6.35
C ALA A 79 -8.57 -5.83 7.29
N GLU A 80 -8.41 -5.40 8.54
CA GLU A 80 -9.49 -5.46 9.53
C GLU A 80 -10.37 -4.21 9.37
N TYR A 81 -11.68 -4.42 9.21
CA TYR A 81 -12.65 -3.35 9.03
C TYR A 81 -13.73 -3.48 10.10
N THR A 82 -13.99 -2.39 10.82
CA THR A 82 -15.05 -2.35 11.81
C THR A 82 -16.02 -1.21 11.53
N LEU A 83 -17.31 -1.54 11.51
CA LEU A 83 -18.40 -0.57 11.51
C LEU A 83 -18.95 -0.47 12.93
N PHE A 84 -18.96 0.74 13.45
CA PHE A 84 -19.51 1.04 14.77
C PHE A 84 -20.87 1.72 14.63
N ASP A 85 -21.78 1.37 15.52
CA ASP A 85 -22.95 2.19 15.79
C ASP A 85 -22.49 3.54 16.37
N ARG A 86 -22.90 4.64 15.76
CA ARG A 86 -22.42 5.98 16.12
C ARG A 86 -22.96 6.51 17.45
N GLN A 87 -24.09 5.98 17.91
CA GLN A 87 -24.72 6.44 19.14
C GLN A 87 -24.11 5.74 20.35
N THR A 88 -23.85 4.43 20.22
CA THR A 88 -23.41 3.56 21.31
C THR A 88 -21.91 3.28 21.27
N GLY A 89 -21.25 3.49 20.14
CA GLY A 89 -19.84 3.13 19.92
C GLY A 89 -19.60 1.62 19.84
N ARG A 90 -20.66 0.80 19.77
CA ARG A 90 -20.53 -0.66 19.71
C ARG A 90 -20.27 -1.14 18.29
N PRO A 91 -19.41 -2.16 18.08
CA PRO A 91 -19.22 -2.73 16.77
C PRO A 91 -20.49 -3.47 16.34
N ILE A 92 -21.02 -3.10 15.18
CA ILE A 92 -22.17 -3.77 14.55
C ILE A 92 -21.75 -4.68 13.41
N CYS A 93 -20.54 -4.51 12.89
CA CYS A 93 -19.97 -5.37 11.85
C CYS A 93 -18.45 -5.36 11.94
N THR A 94 -17.81 -6.53 11.93
CA THR A 94 -16.35 -6.70 11.87
C THR A 94 -16.01 -7.60 10.69
N GLY A 95 -15.05 -7.21 9.86
CA GLY A 95 -14.71 -7.96 8.65
C GLY A 95 -13.24 -7.86 8.28
N ASN A 96 -12.84 -8.69 7.33
CA ASN A 96 -11.45 -8.81 6.90
C ASN A 96 -11.22 -8.39 5.42
N GLY A 97 -12.21 -7.75 4.80
CA GLY A 97 -12.17 -7.40 3.37
C GLY A 97 -12.61 -8.51 2.43
N ASP A 98 -12.94 -9.70 2.95
CA ASP A 98 -13.56 -10.80 2.21
C ASP A 98 -14.92 -11.17 2.83
N THR A 99 -14.95 -11.40 4.14
CA THR A 99 -16.16 -11.70 4.92
C THR A 99 -16.25 -10.84 6.17
N CYS A 100 -17.46 -10.72 6.72
CA CYS A 100 -17.73 -10.01 7.95
C CYS A 100 -18.72 -10.76 8.83
N GLN A 101 -18.56 -10.62 10.15
CA GLN A 101 -19.57 -10.95 11.15
C GLN A 101 -20.37 -9.68 11.45
N ARG A 102 -21.69 -9.78 11.29
CA ARG A 102 -22.60 -8.65 11.41
C ARG A 102 -23.67 -8.96 12.45
N LEU A 103 -23.94 -7.98 13.32
CA LEU A 103 -25.11 -8.01 14.17
C LEU A 103 -26.35 -7.64 13.35
N THR A 104 -27.28 -8.58 13.27
CA THR A 104 -28.60 -8.44 12.65
C THR A 104 -29.68 -8.67 13.71
N ASP A 105 -30.95 -8.48 13.34
CA ASP A 105 -32.09 -8.77 14.22
C ASP A 105 -32.19 -10.26 14.62
N ASN A 106 -31.62 -11.16 13.80
CA ASN A 106 -31.56 -12.60 14.06
C ASN A 106 -30.30 -13.02 14.82
N GLY A 107 -29.46 -12.07 15.24
CA GLY A 107 -28.17 -12.31 15.88
C GLY A 107 -26.99 -12.11 14.93
N ILE A 108 -25.89 -12.79 15.19
CA ILE A 108 -24.65 -12.62 14.44
C ILE A 108 -24.67 -13.49 13.18
N GLU A 109 -24.60 -12.85 12.01
CA GLU A 109 -24.58 -13.50 10.71
C GLU A 109 -23.27 -13.22 9.96
N GLN A 110 -22.85 -14.15 9.11
CA GLN A 110 -21.68 -13.97 8.24
C GLN A 110 -22.12 -13.49 6.86
N HIS A 111 -21.49 -12.43 6.35
CA HIS A 111 -21.76 -11.89 5.01
C HIS A 111 -20.46 -11.59 4.24
N PRO A 112 -20.52 -11.46 2.90
CA PRO A 112 -19.42 -10.90 2.13
C PRO A 112 -19.07 -9.47 2.57
N CYS A 113 -17.78 -9.11 2.52
CA CYS A 113 -17.26 -7.80 2.91
C CYS A 113 -16.41 -7.21 1.77
N PRO A 114 -17.00 -6.65 0.71
CA PRO A 114 -16.28 -6.26 -0.51
C PRO A 114 -15.47 -4.96 -0.36
N SER A 115 -14.73 -4.78 0.75
CA SER A 115 -14.08 -3.53 1.18
C SER A 115 -15.07 -2.41 1.59
N PRO A 116 -14.63 -1.39 2.37
CA PRO A 116 -15.48 -0.30 2.84
C PRO A 116 -16.19 0.50 1.74
N ASP A 117 -15.55 0.66 0.57
CA ASP A 117 -16.07 1.48 -0.52
C ASP A 117 -17.25 0.83 -1.25
N LEU A 118 -17.30 -0.50 -1.26
CA LEU A 118 -18.37 -1.27 -1.93
C LEU A 118 -19.34 -1.90 -0.92
N CYS A 119 -19.15 -1.68 0.39
CA CYS A 119 -19.99 -2.26 1.42
C CYS A 119 -21.37 -1.55 1.48
N PRO A 120 -22.49 -2.26 1.24
CA PRO A 120 -23.81 -1.64 1.23
C PRO A 120 -24.27 -1.16 2.62
N LEU A 121 -23.76 -1.75 3.69
CA LEU A 121 -24.05 -1.35 5.08
C LEU A 121 -23.30 -0.09 5.49
N ALA A 122 -22.09 0.11 4.96
CA ALA A 122 -21.17 1.16 5.38
C ALA A 122 -20.97 2.23 4.29
N LYS A 123 -22.04 2.57 3.56
CA LYS A 123 -22.01 3.56 2.46
C LYS A 123 -21.29 4.84 2.87
N GLY A 124 -20.37 5.29 2.02
CA GLY A 124 -19.55 6.47 2.28
C GLY A 124 -18.40 6.24 3.27
N GLY A 125 -17.81 5.04 3.30
CA GLY A 125 -16.57 4.77 4.03
C GLY A 125 -16.71 4.79 5.56
N GLN A 126 -17.87 4.33 6.06
CA GLN A 126 -18.12 4.31 7.51
C GLN A 126 -17.48 3.13 8.22
N CYS A 127 -17.14 2.08 7.47
CA CYS A 127 -16.33 0.98 7.97
C CYS A 127 -14.89 1.48 8.06
N LYS A 128 -14.32 1.52 9.26
CA LYS A 128 -12.96 2.03 9.47
C LYS A 128 -11.97 0.88 9.50
N PRO A 129 -10.78 1.04 8.89
CA PRO A 129 -9.69 0.11 9.13
C PRO A 129 -9.35 0.16 10.62
N TYR A 130 -9.25 -1.00 11.25
CA TYR A 130 -8.87 -1.15 12.66
C TYR A 130 -7.62 -2.00 12.78
#